data_AF-A0A9E4J0Y9-F1
#
_entry.id   AF-A0A9E4J0Y9-F1
#
_cell.length_a   1.000
_cell.length_b   1.000
_cell.length_c   1.000
_cell.angle_alpha   90.00
_cell.angle_beta   90.00
_cell.angle_gamma   90.00
#
_symmetry.space_group_name_H-M   'P 1'
#
loop_
_entity.id
_entity.type
_entity.pdbx_description
1 polymer ?
#
loop_
_entity_poly.entity_id
_entity_poly.type
_entity_poly.pdbx_seq_one_letter_code
_entity_poly.pdbx_strand_id
1 'polypeptide(L)'
;MKIHRIRAHEFGKLNGELDLAPGMTVIHGENEAGKSTWLQAIFAGLCGRRRGRGANTLEEREFERQYKPWSGGQWRATVKFELDDGRRIEIQQRDLDTKESVAQDADTGRSVGDEIIHSGSIDGSRFLGLNRQVMPSTLVIGQGDIQRLRQKSEKKGDEASALK
;
A
#
# COMPACT_ATOMS: atom_id res chain seq x y z
N MET A 1 3.02 -14.13 3.70
CA MET A 1 1.79 -13.32 3.50
C MET A 1 1.27 -13.46 2.06
N LYS A 2 -0.05 -13.54 1.88
CA LYS A 2 -0.72 -13.61 0.56
C LYS A 2 -1.92 -12.65 0.53
N ILE A 3 -1.98 -11.74 -0.44
CA ILE A 3 -3.12 -10.82 -0.58
C ILE A 3 -4.19 -11.50 -1.44
N HIS A 4 -5.44 -11.48 -0.98
CA HIS A 4 -6.58 -12.10 -1.65
C HIS A 4 -7.47 -11.10 -2.36
N ARG A 5 -7.76 -9.97 -1.72
CA ARG A 5 -8.70 -8.97 -2.24
C ARG A 5 -8.31 -7.57 -1.81
N ILE A 6 -8.46 -6.63 -2.72
CA ILE A 6 -8.49 -5.19 -2.42
C ILE A 6 -9.85 -4.64 -2.84
N ARG A 7 -10.48 -3.86 -1.98
CA ARG A 7 -11.67 -3.05 -2.29
C ARG A 7 -11.34 -1.58 -2.09
N ALA A 8 -11.61 -0.78 -3.11
CA ALA A 8 -11.47 0.66 -3.10
C ALA A 8 -12.86 1.31 -3.20
N HIS A 9 -13.12 2.27 -2.32
CA HIS A 9 -14.32 3.10 -2.38
C HIS A 9 -13.87 4.56 -2.29
N GLU A 10 -14.15 5.30 -3.36
CA GLU A 10 -13.74 6.68 -3.59
C GLU A 10 -12.24 6.93 -3.37
N PHE A 11 -11.40 5.99 -3.79
CA PHE A 11 -9.94 6.17 -3.76
C PHE A 11 -9.52 7.04 -4.97
N GLY A 12 -9.60 8.36 -4.79
CA GLY A 12 -9.59 9.30 -5.91
C GLY A 12 -10.79 9.06 -6.81
N LYS A 13 -10.55 8.57 -8.03
CA LYS A 13 -11.61 8.14 -8.97
C LYS A 13 -11.89 6.63 -8.93
N LEU A 14 -11.06 5.85 -8.22
CA LEU A 14 -11.13 4.40 -8.21
C LEU A 14 -12.24 3.90 -7.29
N ASN A 15 -13.15 3.10 -7.85
CA ASN A 15 -14.22 2.43 -7.15
C ASN A 15 -14.34 0.99 -7.66
N GLY A 16 -14.42 0.02 -6.74
CA GLY A 16 -14.62 -1.38 -7.07
C GLY A 16 -13.79 -2.32 -6.20
N GLU A 17 -13.64 -3.54 -6.66
CA GLU A 17 -12.82 -4.56 -6.01
C GLU A 17 -12.01 -5.35 -7.03
N LEU A 18 -10.88 -5.87 -6.57
CA LEU A 18 -9.99 -6.72 -7.34
C LEU A 18 -9.63 -7.95 -6.48
N ASP A 19 -9.96 -9.11 -7.02
CA ASP A 19 -9.51 -10.40 -6.51
C ASP A 19 -8.15 -10.76 -7.10
N LEU A 20 -7.24 -11.19 -6.22
CA LEU A 20 -5.92 -11.64 -6.61
C LEU A 20 -5.89 -13.17 -6.59
N ALA A 21 -5.41 -13.74 -7.68
CA ALA A 21 -5.22 -15.18 -7.82
C ALA A 21 -3.96 -15.64 -7.06
N PRO A 22 -3.93 -16.90 -6.56
CA PRO A 22 -2.72 -17.51 -6.06
C PRO A 22 -1.59 -17.48 -7.10
N GLY A 23 -0.35 -17.30 -6.64
CA GLY A 23 0.82 -17.22 -7.51
C GLY A 23 0.94 -15.85 -8.17
N MET A 24 0.40 -15.68 -9.37
CA MET A 24 0.58 -14.45 -10.16
C MET A 24 -0.76 -13.89 -10.65
N THR A 25 -0.96 -12.60 -10.40
CA THR A 25 -2.08 -11.83 -10.95
C THR A 25 -1.53 -10.76 -11.90
N VAL A 26 -2.06 -10.70 -13.12
CA VAL A 26 -1.69 -9.69 -14.12
C VAL A 26 -2.83 -8.69 -14.28
N ILE A 27 -2.60 -7.46 -13.86
CA ILE A 27 -3.55 -6.35 -14.05
C ILE A 27 -3.17 -5.62 -15.34
N HIS A 28 -4.01 -5.72 -16.37
CA HIS A 28 -3.79 -5.09 -17.67
C HIS A 28 -4.90 -4.09 -18.02
N GLY A 29 -4.62 -3.21 -18.98
CA GLY A 29 -5.51 -2.14 -19.41
C GLY A 29 -4.72 -1.02 -20.07
N GLU A 30 -5.41 -0.09 -20.70
CA GLU A 30 -4.80 1.09 -21.33
C GLU A 30 -4.07 1.98 -20.31
N ASN A 31 -3.26 2.92 -20.81
CA ASN A 31 -2.73 3.97 -19.95
C ASN A 31 -3.89 4.70 -19.26
N GLU A 32 -3.66 5.11 -18.01
CA GLU A 32 -4.67 5.77 -17.18
C GLU A 32 -5.87 4.90 -16.75
N ALA A 33 -5.93 3.62 -17.12
CA ALA A 33 -6.96 2.67 -16.66
C ALA A 33 -6.92 2.35 -15.15
N GLY A 34 -6.11 3.04 -14.36
CA GLY A 34 -6.06 2.87 -12.90
C GLY A 34 -5.15 1.74 -12.38
N LYS A 35 -4.33 1.10 -13.23
CA LYS A 35 -3.43 0.00 -12.84
C LYS A 35 -2.48 0.40 -11.69
N SER A 36 -1.79 1.53 -11.82
CA SER A 36 -0.92 2.06 -10.76
C SER A 36 -1.72 2.51 -9.54
N THR A 37 -2.96 2.96 -9.73
CA THR A 37 -3.87 3.34 -8.64
C THR A 37 -4.28 2.13 -7.80
N TRP A 38 -4.52 0.97 -8.41
CA TRP A 38 -4.76 -0.28 -7.68
C TRP A 38 -3.58 -0.67 -6.80
N LEU A 39 -2.36 -0.56 -7.31
CA LEU A 39 -1.14 -0.82 -6.52
C LEU A 39 -1.06 0.13 -5.31
N GLN A 40 -1.37 1.41 -5.51
CA GLN A 40 -1.42 2.40 -4.42
C GLN A 40 -2.55 2.12 -3.42
N ALA A 41 -3.71 1.65 -3.89
CA ALA A 41 -4.82 1.25 -3.02
C ALA A 41 -4.47 0.04 -2.15
N ILE A 42 -3.76 -0.95 -2.70
CA ILE A 42 -3.22 -2.09 -1.95
C ILE A 42 -2.28 -1.60 -0.86
N PHE A 43 -1.30 -0.76 -1.22
CA PHE A 43 -0.33 -0.25 -0.25
C PHE A 43 -0.99 0.59 0.84
N ALA A 44 -1.88 1.50 0.45
CA ALA A 44 -2.63 2.34 1.39
C ALA A 44 -3.54 1.50 2.29
N GLY A 45 -4.22 0.48 1.77
CA GLY A 45 -5.08 -0.40 2.55
C GLY A 45 -4.30 -1.25 3.55
N LEU A 46 -3.10 -1.72 3.20
CA LEU A 46 -2.23 -2.46 4.11
C LEU A 46 -1.62 -1.58 5.20
N CYS A 47 -0.96 -0.49 4.81
CA CYS A 47 -0.12 0.28 5.73
C CYS A 47 -0.82 1.50 6.33
N GLY A 48 -1.99 1.88 5.81
CA GLY A 48 -2.69 3.08 6.23
C GLY A 48 -1.86 4.35 6.07
N ARG A 49 -2.22 5.37 6.85
CA ARG A 49 -1.56 6.68 6.88
C ARG A 49 -1.15 7.02 8.30
N ARG A 50 -0.01 7.69 8.45
CA ARG A 50 0.53 8.08 9.75
C ARG A 50 -0.40 9.09 10.45
N ARG A 51 -0.69 8.87 11.72
CA ARG A 51 -1.46 9.79 12.59
C ARG A 51 -0.53 10.49 13.61
N GLY A 52 0.63 10.95 13.14
CA GLY A 52 1.67 11.51 14.00
C GLY A 52 1.60 13.04 14.11
N ARG A 53 2.18 13.59 15.17
CA ARG A 53 2.41 15.03 15.33
C ARG A 53 3.41 15.55 14.28
N GLY A 54 3.25 16.81 13.87
CA GLY A 54 4.07 17.46 12.84
C GLY A 54 3.36 17.59 11.51
N ALA A 55 3.85 18.49 10.65
CA ALA A 55 3.28 18.71 9.33
C ALA A 55 3.35 17.44 8.47
N ASN A 56 2.33 17.22 7.63
CA ASN A 56 2.39 16.19 6.59
C ASN A 56 3.62 16.45 5.69
N THR A 57 4.38 15.40 5.39
CA THR A 57 5.45 15.43 4.40
C THR A 57 4.90 15.78 3.01
N LEU A 58 5.77 16.14 2.07
CA LEU A 58 5.38 16.39 0.68
C LEU A 58 4.65 15.18 0.09
N GLU A 59 5.23 13.99 0.20
CA GLU A 59 4.62 12.74 -0.24
C GLU A 59 3.26 12.49 0.42
N GLU A 60 3.13 12.84 1.71
CA GLU A 60 1.86 12.68 2.42
C GLU A 60 0.75 13.56 1.83
N ARG A 61 1.07 14.83 1.53
CA ARG A 61 0.15 15.81 0.93
C ARG A 61 -0.19 15.47 -0.51
N GLU A 62 0.78 14.99 -1.28
CA GLU A 62 0.55 14.61 -2.68
C GLU A 62 -0.39 13.42 -2.81
N PHE A 63 -0.21 12.43 -1.94
CA PHE A 63 -1.12 11.30 -1.86
C PHE A 63 -2.55 11.76 -1.51
N GLU A 64 -2.70 12.61 -0.49
CA GLU A 64 -4.01 13.17 -0.12
C GLU A 64 -4.64 13.93 -1.28
N ARG A 65 -3.87 14.81 -1.96
CA ARG A 65 -4.33 15.54 -3.14
C ARG A 65 -4.79 14.61 -4.27
N GLN A 66 -4.09 13.51 -4.48
CA GLN A 66 -4.37 12.60 -5.59
C GLN A 66 -5.56 11.66 -5.34
N TYR A 67 -5.71 11.20 -4.08
CA TYR A 67 -6.63 10.11 -3.75
C TYR A 67 -7.77 10.51 -2.80
N LYS A 68 -7.89 11.79 -2.43
CA LYS A 68 -9.07 12.27 -1.72
C LYS A 68 -10.32 12.21 -2.62
N PRO A 69 -11.48 11.79 -2.08
CA PRO A 69 -12.74 11.79 -2.82
C PRO A 69 -13.09 13.19 -3.32
N TRP A 70 -13.51 13.30 -4.58
CA TRP A 70 -13.94 14.58 -5.17
C TRP A 70 -15.36 14.96 -4.75
N SER A 71 -16.17 13.95 -4.45
CA SER A 71 -17.54 14.04 -3.93
C SER A 71 -17.60 14.53 -2.48
N GLY A 72 -16.47 14.46 -1.75
CA GLY A 72 -16.45 14.58 -0.29
C GLY A 72 -17.07 13.37 0.42
N GLY A 73 -17.30 12.25 -0.28
CA GLY A 73 -17.85 11.03 0.30
C GLY A 73 -16.81 10.24 1.11
N GLN A 74 -17.18 9.02 1.50
CA GLN A 74 -16.36 8.18 2.38
C GLN A 74 -15.23 7.50 1.62
N TRP A 75 -14.00 7.96 1.85
CA TRP A 75 -12.80 7.26 1.38
C TRP A 75 -12.59 5.95 2.13
N ARG A 76 -12.27 4.87 1.41
CA ARG A 76 -11.93 3.58 2.00
C ARG A 76 -11.04 2.72 1.12
N ALA A 77 -10.04 2.10 1.75
CA ALA A 77 -9.24 1.03 1.18
C ALA A 77 -9.29 -0.19 2.11
N THR A 78 -9.74 -1.33 1.60
CA THR A 78 -9.91 -2.56 2.38
C THR A 78 -9.13 -3.70 1.75
N VAL A 79 -8.20 -4.29 2.50
CA VAL A 79 -7.37 -5.41 2.02
C VAL A 79 -7.64 -6.63 2.87
N LYS A 80 -7.92 -7.76 2.20
CA LYS A 80 -7.94 -9.10 2.80
C LYS A 80 -6.70 -9.86 2.42
N PHE A 81 -6.03 -10.45 3.39
CA PHE A 81 -4.81 -11.22 3.19
C PHE A 81 -4.67 -12.34 4.22
N GLU A 82 -3.85 -13.33 3.89
CA GLU A 82 -3.49 -14.46 4.74
C GLU A 82 -2.04 -14.30 5.21
N LEU A 83 -1.80 -14.54 6.50
CA LEU A 83 -0.48 -14.60 7.13
C LEU A 83 0.11 -16.02 7.03
N ASP A 84 1.41 -16.14 7.28
CA ASP A 84 2.10 -17.45 7.19
C ASP A 84 1.69 -18.41 8.31
N ASP A 85 1.12 -17.89 9.40
CA ASP A 85 0.50 -18.67 10.49
C ASP A 85 -0.94 -19.14 10.14
N GLY A 86 -1.43 -18.83 8.94
CA GLY A 86 -2.76 -19.20 8.45
C GLY A 86 -3.88 -18.24 8.84
N ARG A 87 -3.63 -17.22 9.68
CA ARG A 87 -4.65 -16.22 10.02
C ARG A 87 -5.04 -15.40 8.79
N ARG A 88 -6.34 -15.19 8.62
CA ARG A 88 -6.89 -14.30 7.58
C ARG A 88 -7.25 -12.99 8.21
N ILE A 89 -6.67 -11.91 7.70
CA ILE A 89 -6.84 -10.58 8.25
C ILE A 89 -7.52 -9.70 7.20
N GLU A 90 -8.49 -8.92 7.65
CA GLU A 90 -9.05 -7.81 6.90
C GLU A 90 -8.63 -6.50 7.58
N ILE A 91 -7.91 -5.65 6.84
CA ILE A 91 -7.62 -4.28 7.26
C ILE A 91 -8.48 -3.34 6.43
N GLN A 92 -9.14 -2.41 7.10
CA GLN A 92 -9.92 -1.36 6.48
C GLN A 92 -9.45 -0.01 6.97
N GLN A 93 -8.84 0.74 6.07
CA GLN A 93 -8.45 2.13 6.26
C GLN A 93 -9.63 3.00 5.82
N ARG A 94 -10.03 3.92 6.68
CA ARG A 94 -11.24 4.74 6.54
C ARG A 94 -10.86 6.20 6.68
N ASP A 95 -11.30 7.01 5.73
CA ASP A 95 -11.18 8.46 5.76
C ASP A 95 -9.72 8.98 5.85
N LEU A 96 -9.32 9.83 4.89
CA LEU A 96 -7.96 10.37 4.86
C LEU A 96 -7.72 11.46 5.91
N ASP A 97 -8.77 12.15 6.34
CA ASP A 97 -8.71 13.26 7.28
C ASP A 97 -8.70 12.72 8.72
N THR A 98 -9.65 11.85 9.06
CA THR A 98 -9.70 11.25 10.41
C THR A 98 -8.71 10.12 10.58
N LYS A 99 -8.23 9.48 9.50
CA LYS A 99 -7.29 8.36 9.54
C LYS A 99 -7.79 7.23 10.43
N GLU A 100 -9.09 6.99 10.41
CA GLU A 100 -9.70 5.89 11.12
C GLU A 100 -9.32 4.57 10.46
N SER A 101 -9.14 3.52 11.25
CA SER A 101 -8.77 2.23 10.72
C SER A 101 -9.26 1.14 11.64
N VAL A 102 -9.64 0.02 11.05
CA VAL A 102 -10.00 -1.19 11.78
C VAL A 102 -9.28 -2.38 11.16
N ALA A 103 -8.91 -3.35 11.98
CA ALA A 103 -8.39 -4.63 11.53
C ALA A 103 -9.06 -5.74 12.32
N GLN A 104 -9.47 -6.77 11.60
CA GLN A 104 -10.17 -7.91 12.17
C GLN A 104 -9.67 -9.21 11.55
N ASP A 105 -9.70 -10.27 12.34
CA ASP A 105 -9.60 -11.63 11.82
C ASP A 105 -10.86 -11.91 10.98
N ALA A 106 -10.67 -12.30 9.73
CA ALA A 106 -11.72 -12.41 8.73
C ALA A 106 -12.61 -13.65 8.93
N ASP A 107 -12.12 -14.66 9.67
CA ASP A 107 -12.86 -15.89 9.93
C ASP A 107 -13.67 -15.78 11.23
N THR A 108 -13.13 -15.11 12.25
CA THR A 108 -13.75 -14.99 13.58
C THR A 108 -14.42 -13.64 13.86
N GLY A 109 -14.09 -12.60 13.08
CA GLY A 109 -14.53 -11.22 13.31
C GLY A 109 -13.87 -10.54 14.51
N ARG A 110 -12.88 -11.19 15.16
CA ARG A 110 -12.19 -10.62 16.31
C ARG A 110 -11.36 -9.42 15.89
N SER A 111 -11.45 -8.31 16.62
CA SER A 111 -10.56 -7.16 16.43
C SER A 111 -9.10 -7.53 16.72
N VAL A 112 -8.21 -7.21 15.80
CA VAL A 112 -6.76 -7.42 15.90
C VAL A 112 -5.97 -6.12 15.71
N GLY A 113 -6.67 -4.98 15.61
CA GLY A 113 -6.05 -3.67 15.33
C GLY A 113 -4.96 -3.29 16.32
N ASP A 114 -5.18 -3.54 17.61
CA ASP A 114 -4.26 -3.18 18.69
C ASP A 114 -2.88 -3.88 18.58
N GLU A 115 -2.82 -5.05 17.94
CA GLU A 115 -1.57 -5.79 17.70
C GLU A 115 -0.62 -5.07 16.73
N ILE A 116 -1.17 -4.20 15.88
CA ILE A 116 -0.51 -3.64 14.71
C ILE A 116 -0.61 -2.11 14.62
N ILE A 117 -0.95 -1.45 15.74
CA ILE A 117 -0.90 0.02 15.80
C ILE A 117 0.55 0.48 15.71
N HIS A 118 0.82 1.38 14.76
CA HIS A 118 2.10 2.04 14.62
C HIS A 118 1.90 3.51 14.24
N SER A 119 2.53 4.42 14.99
CA SER A 119 2.38 5.87 14.81
C SER A 119 0.92 6.34 14.81
N GLY A 120 0.10 5.77 15.72
CA GLY A 120 -1.30 6.16 15.96
C GLY A 120 -2.33 5.66 14.94
N SER A 121 -1.96 4.69 14.09
CA SER A 121 -2.80 4.12 13.03
C SER A 121 -2.49 2.64 12.86
N ILE A 122 -3.44 1.86 12.36
CA ILE A 122 -3.19 0.46 11.97
C ILE A 122 -2.23 0.40 10.79
N ASP A 123 -1.18 -0.40 10.93
CA ASP A 123 -0.15 -0.62 9.90
C ASP A 123 0.10 -2.13 9.74
N GLY A 124 -0.44 -2.72 8.67
CA GLY A 124 -0.30 -4.14 8.37
C GLY A 124 1.15 -4.59 8.11
N SER A 125 2.08 -3.66 7.86
CA SER A 125 3.51 -4.01 7.74
C SER A 125 4.07 -4.62 9.04
N ARG A 126 3.44 -4.35 10.18
CA ARG A 126 3.81 -4.90 11.49
C ARG A 126 3.70 -6.42 11.54
N PHE A 127 2.77 -7.03 10.79
CA PHE A 127 2.69 -8.48 10.70
C PHE A 127 3.90 -9.12 10.03
N LEU A 128 4.64 -8.36 9.21
CA LEU A 128 5.87 -8.81 8.56
C LEU A 128 7.12 -8.43 9.35
N GLY A 129 6.97 -7.87 10.56
CA GLY A 129 8.08 -7.29 11.32
C GLY A 129 8.66 -6.01 10.69
N LEU A 130 7.99 -5.45 9.69
CA LEU A 130 8.41 -4.25 8.98
C LEU A 130 7.78 -2.98 9.59
N ASN A 131 8.06 -1.85 8.96
CA ASN A 131 7.36 -0.59 9.20
C ASN A 131 6.99 0.04 7.86
N ARG A 132 6.08 1.03 7.89
CA ARG A 132 5.62 1.77 6.71
C ARG A 132 6.73 2.34 5.81
N GLN A 133 7.90 2.69 6.35
CA GLN A 133 9.00 3.27 5.57
C GLN A 133 9.77 2.20 4.78
N VAL A 134 9.93 1.01 5.36
CA VAL A 134 10.70 -0.10 4.76
C VAL A 134 9.83 -0.97 3.85
N MET A 135 8.52 -1.00 4.11
CA MET A 135 7.55 -1.80 3.36
C MET A 135 7.62 -1.59 1.83
N PRO A 136 7.65 -0.35 1.28
CA PRO A 136 7.75 -0.15 -0.16
C PRO A 136 8.97 -0.83 -0.77
N SER A 137 10.14 -0.68 -0.15
CA SER A 137 11.39 -1.26 -0.65
C SER A 137 11.41 -2.79 -0.70
N THR A 138 10.48 -3.44 0.02
CA THR A 138 10.43 -4.90 0.14
C THR A 138 9.28 -5.51 -0.67
N LEU A 139 8.10 -4.87 -0.69
CA LEU A 139 6.91 -5.43 -1.36
C LEU A 139 6.54 -4.72 -2.67
N VAL A 140 7.10 -3.56 -2.96
CA VAL A 140 6.70 -2.74 -4.11
C VAL A 140 7.90 -2.40 -4.97
N ILE A 141 7.90 -2.89 -6.21
CA ILE A 141 8.83 -2.43 -7.24
C ILE A 141 8.10 -1.38 -8.07
N GLY A 142 8.50 -0.12 -7.91
CA GLY A 142 7.91 1.01 -8.59
C GLY A 142 8.28 1.09 -10.07
N GLN A 143 7.52 1.91 -10.81
CA GLN A 143 7.77 2.13 -12.22
C GLN A 143 9.16 2.74 -12.44
N GLY A 144 9.96 2.07 -13.28
CA GLY A 144 11.31 2.50 -13.63
C GLY A 144 12.39 2.17 -12.59
N ASP A 145 12.06 1.51 -11.46
CA ASP A 145 13.07 1.15 -10.45
C ASP A 145 14.15 0.24 -11.02
N ILE A 146 13.76 -0.78 -11.76
CA ILE A 146 14.70 -1.71 -12.41
C ILE A 146 15.58 -0.98 -13.43
N GLN A 147 15.01 -0.05 -14.20
CA GLN A 147 15.78 0.73 -15.19
C GLN A 147 16.82 1.64 -14.51
N ARG A 148 16.43 2.32 -13.42
CA ARG A 148 17.34 3.16 -12.63
C ARG A 148 18.50 2.35 -12.05
N LEU A 149 18.23 1.12 -11.59
CA LEU A 149 19.27 0.23 -11.06
C LEU A 149 20.28 -0.16 -12.16
N ARG A 150 19.80 -0.50 -13.36
CA ARG A 150 20.67 -0.82 -14.51
C ARG A 150 21.56 0.35 -14.92
N GLN A 151 20.99 1.55 -15.02
CA GLN A 151 21.76 2.75 -15.37
C GLN A 151 22.83 3.08 -14.33
N LYS A 152 22.56 2.86 -13.03
CA LYS A 152 23.56 3.04 -11.97
C LYS A 152 24.68 2.01 -12.04
N SER A 153 24.38 0.75 -12.38
CA SER A 153 25.42 -0.27 -12.53
C SER A 153 26.32 0.00 -13.74
N GLU A 154 25.75 0.46 -14.85
CA GLU A 154 26.50 0.81 -16.07
C GLU A 154 27.46 1.98 -15.79
N LYS A 155 26.97 3.07 -15.17
CA LYS A 155 27.83 4.21 -14.78
C LYS A 155 28.98 3.84 -13.85
N LYS A 156 28.76 2.95 -12.87
CA LYS A 156 29.83 2.48 -11.98
C LYS A 156 30.87 1.61 -12.70
N GLY A 157 30.45 0.84 -13.70
CA GLY A 157 31.35 0.05 -14.54
C GLY A 157 32.25 0.93 -15.40
N ASP A 158 31.68 1.98 -15.97
CA ASP A 158 32.42 2.95 -16.79
C ASP A 158 33.44 3.74 -15.96
N GLU A 159 33.05 4.23 -14.76
CA GLU A 159 33.97 4.90 -13.83
C GLU A 159 35.13 3.99 -13.40
N ALA A 160 34.84 2.72 -13.07
CA ALA A 160 35.87 1.75 -12.69
C ALA A 160 36.81 1.37 -13.85
N SER A 161 36.34 1.44 -15.10
CA SER A 161 37.16 1.22 -16.30
C SER A 161 38.00 2.43 -16.68
N ALA A 162 37.56 3.65 -16.35
CA ALA A 162 38.30 4.89 -16.64
C ALA A 162 39.47 5.16 -15.66
N LEU A 163 39.52 4.42 -14.55
CA LEU A 163 40.56 4.48 -13.51
C LEU A 163 41.70 3.45 -13.71
N LYS A 164 41.68 2.69 -14.80
CA LYS A 164 42.74 1.75 -15.21
C LYS A 164 43.46 2.25 -16.44
#